data_AF-A0A358ATF8-F1
#
_entry.id   AF-A0A358ATF8-F1
#
_cell.length_a   1.000
_cell.length_b   1.000
_cell.length_c   1.000
_cell.angle_alpha   90.00
_cell.angle_beta   90.00
_cell.angle_gamma   90.00
#
_symmetry.space_group_name_H-M   'P 1'
#
loop_
_entity.id
_entity.type
_entity.pdbx_description
1 polymer ?
#
loop_
_entity_poly.entity_id
_entity_poly.type
_entity_poly.pdbx_seq_one_letter_code
_entity_poly.pdbx_strand_id
1 'polypeptide(L)' 'LVIGPEGGFSGEEVQFLQEAGAVCVSLGRLTLRAETAGAAALAMVRYEFDE' A
#
# COMPACT_ATOMS: atom_id res chain seq x y z
N LEU A 1 -3.25 -5.73 -3.15
CA LEU A 1 -2.58 -4.89 -2.12
C LEU A 1 -1.08 -5.11 -2.24
N VAL A 2 -0.29 -4.06 -2.45
CA VAL A 2 1.16 -4.14 -2.58
C VAL A 2 1.76 -3.19 -1.54
N ILE A 3 2.69 -3.68 -0.71
CA ILE A 3 3.35 -2.92 0.34
C ILE A 3 4.86 -3.04 0.11
N GLY A 4 5.53 -1.90 0.02
CA GLY A 4 6.97 -1.85 -0.22
C GLY A 4 7.79 -2.08 1.04
N PRO A 5 9.11 -2.29 0.89
CA PRO A 5 10.04 -2.31 2.00
C PRO A 5 10.20 -0.90 2.61
N GLU A 6 10.98 -0.77 3.68
CA GLU A 6 11.25 0.51 4.36
C GLU A 6 11.83 1.58 3.42
N GLY A 7 12.57 1.17 2.38
CA GLY A 7 13.11 2.06 1.35
C GLY A 7 12.09 2.52 0.30
N GLY A 8 10.86 2.01 0.36
CA GLY A 8 9.82 2.27 -0.63
C GLY A 8 10.09 1.60 -1.98
N PHE A 9 9.41 2.10 -3.00
CA PHE A 9 9.59 1.70 -4.40
C PHE A 9 10.40 2.75 -5.15
N SER A 10 11.23 2.31 -6.07
CA SER A 10 11.84 3.18 -7.08
C SER A 10 10.78 3.74 -8.04
N GLY A 11 11.12 4.81 -8.76
CA GLY A 11 10.20 5.39 -9.75
C GLY A 11 9.81 4.40 -10.86
N GLU A 12 10.75 3.56 -11.28
CA GLU A 12 10.53 2.52 -12.30
C GLU A 12 9.56 1.44 -11.81
N GLU A 13 9.69 0.99 -10.57
CA GLU A 13 8.76 0.02 -9.96
C GLU A 13 7.35 0.61 -9.79
N VAL A 14 7.25 1.89 -9.40
CA VAL A 14 5.95 2.58 -9.31
C VAL A 14 5.30 2.66 -10.69
N GLN A 15 6.05 3.04 -11.72
CA GLN A 15 5.53 3.11 -13.08
C GLN A 15 5.06 1.74 -13.57
N PHE A 16 5.87 0.69 -13.38
CA PHE A 16 5.49 -0.68 -13.73
C PHE A 16 4.19 -1.12 -13.04
N LEU A 17 4.03 -0.81 -11.74
CA LEU A 17 2.82 -1.12 -10.99
C LEU A 17 1.61 -0.35 -11.53
N GLN A 18 1.77 0.93 -11.85
CA GLN A 18 0.69 1.75 -12.42
C GLN A 18 0.27 1.27 -13.82
N GLU A 19 1.22 0.89 -14.67
CA GLU A 19 0.96 0.29 -15.99
C GLU A 19 0.24 -1.06 -15.87
N ALA A 20 0.51 -1.82 -14.81
CA ALA A 20 -0.22 -3.04 -14.46
C ALA A 20 -1.62 -2.77 -13.83
N GLY A 21 -2.02 -1.50 -13.68
CA GLY A 21 -3.33 -1.10 -13.16
C GLY A 21 -3.37 -0.89 -11.64
N ALA A 22 -2.23 -0.86 -10.94
CA ALA A 22 -2.20 -0.53 -9.53
C ALA A 22 -2.52 0.95 -9.29
N VAL A 23 -3.31 1.22 -8.25
CA VAL A 23 -3.66 2.59 -7.83
C VAL A 23 -2.90 2.92 -6.55
N CYS A 24 -2.17 4.05 -6.56
CA CYS A 24 -1.50 4.56 -5.36
C CYS A 24 -2.52 5.14 -4.37
N VAL A 25 -2.42 4.73 -3.11
CA VAL A 25 -3.29 5.18 -2.02
C VAL A 25 -2.45 5.56 -0.79
N SER A 26 -3.02 6.34 0.12
CA SER A 26 -2.39 6.67 1.40
C SER A 26 -3.19 6.06 2.57
N LEU A 27 -2.49 5.77 3.67
CA LEU A 27 -3.08 5.26 4.92
C LEU A 27 -3.12 6.36 5.99
N GLY A 28 -3.49 7.57 5.58
CA GLY A 28 -3.47 8.77 6.42
C GLY A 28 -2.21 9.62 6.27
N ARG A 29 -1.93 10.46 7.28
CA ARG A 29 -0.86 11.48 7.22
C ARG A 29 0.52 11.00 7.65
N LEU A 30 0.60 9.91 8.40
CA LEU A 30 1.85 9.41 8.97
C LEU A 30 2.48 8.37 8.04
N THR A 31 3.81 8.38 7.95
CA THR A 31 4.55 7.29 7.33
C THR A 31 4.56 6.09 8.27
N LEU A 32 3.92 5.01 7.86
CA LEU A 32 3.90 3.75 8.60
C LEU A 32 5.11 2.89 8.22
N ARG A 33 5.62 2.10 9.17
CA ARG A 33 6.60 1.04 8.88
C ARG A 33 5.93 -0.04 8.02
N ALA A 34 6.71 -0.75 7.20
CA ALA A 34 6.18 -1.74 6.25
C ALA A 34 5.28 -2.79 6.92
N GLU A 35 5.72 -3.33 8.06
CA GLU A 35 4.96 -4.28 8.90
C GLU A 35 3.60 -3.72 9.39
N THR A 36 3.55 -2.44 9.74
CA THR A 36 2.34 -1.76 10.21
C THR A 36 1.43 -1.38 9.05
N ALA A 37 1.99 -0.88 7.94
CA ALA A 37 1.26 -0.51 6.75
C ALA A 37 0.46 -1.70 6.18
N GLY A 38 1.09 -2.88 6.11
CA GLY A 38 0.44 -4.10 5.63
C GLY A 38 -0.73 -4.53 6.51
N ALA A 39 -0.52 -4.63 7.83
CA ALA A 39 -1.58 -5.00 8.77
C ALA A 39 -2.74 -3.99 8.76
N ALA A 40 -2.44 -2.70 8.78
CA ALA A 40 -3.45 -1.63 8.78
C ALA A 40 -4.26 -1.62 7.47
N ALA A 41 -3.60 -1.71 6.31
CA ALA A 41 -4.29 -1.74 5.02
C ALA A 41 -5.20 -2.96 4.89
N LEU A 42 -4.73 -4.14 5.31
CA LEU A 42 -5.56 -5.35 5.29
C LEU A 42 -6.77 -5.20 6.21
N ALA A 43 -6.59 -4.69 7.44
CA ALA A 43 -7.68 -4.47 8.37
C ALA A 43 -8.72 -3.47 7.82
N MET A 44 -8.29 -2.37 7.20
CA MET A 44 -9.20 -1.38 6.58
C MET A 44 -9.99 -1.97 5.41
N VAL A 45 -9.32 -2.72 4.51
CA VAL A 45 -10.01 -3.39 3.39
C VAL A 45 -11.02 -4.40 3.93
N ARG A 46 -10.66 -5.20 4.93
CA ARG A 46 -11.56 -6.16 5.55
C ARG A 46 -12.74 -5.47 6.23
N TYR A 47 -12.51 -4.41 6.99
CA TYR A 47 -13.58 -3.63 7.63
C TYR A 47 -14.59 -3.05 6.62
N GLU A 48 -14.11 -2.58 5.46
CA GLU A 48 -14.97 -1.96 4.45
C GLU A 48 -15.73 -3.00 3.60
N PHE A 49 -15.16 -4.19 3.39
CA PHE A 49 -15.66 -5.15 2.39
C PHE A 49 -16.08 -6.52 2.92
N ASP A 50 -15.71 -6.89 4.15
CA ASP A 50 -16.25 -8.10 4.79
C ASP A 50 -17.49 -7.73 5.62
N GLU A 51 -18.54 -8.57 5.54
CA GLU A 51 -19.77 -8.46 6.36
C GLU A 51 -19.53 -8.80 7.84
#